data_AF-A0A1B3N020-F1
#
_entry.id   AF-A0A1B3N020-F1
#
_cell.length_a   1.000
_cell.length_b   1.000
_cell.length_c   1.000
_cell.angle_alpha   90.00
_cell.angle_beta   90.00
_cell.angle_gamma   90.00
#
_symmetry.space_group_name_H-M   'P 1'
#
loop_
_entity.id
_entity.type
_entity.pdbx_description
1 polymer ?
#
loop_
_entity_poly.entity_id
_entity_poly.type
_entity_poly.pdbx_seq_one_letter_code
_entity_poly.pdbx_strand_id
1 'polypeptide(L)'
;MVDFTHGEGFHAPRMTESDLRSMLELHLVLMLAALATQVRGSITPVGRPDEGLDGFDALFLAIARRSGNAELASCIAGLGDRLHIARLADTEILGDTADELGALEAAYSQNATHPEVRALLLHYHERRAQDAAAYIRHITA
;
A
#
# COMPACT_ATOMS: atom_id res chain seq x y z
N MET A 1 2.58 -17.53 -2.05
CA MET A 1 2.47 -18.56 -3.10
C MET A 1 3.85 -19.15 -3.27
N VAL A 2 4.02 -20.42 -2.91
CA VAL A 2 5.30 -21.15 -2.95
C VAL A 2 5.35 -21.94 -4.25
N ASP A 3 6.42 -21.79 -5.03
CA ASP A 3 6.70 -22.68 -6.15
C ASP A 3 7.22 -24.01 -5.61
N PHE A 4 6.63 -25.11 -6.08
CA PHE A 4 7.04 -26.46 -5.70
C PHE A 4 7.69 -27.14 -6.90
N THR A 5 9.01 -27.27 -6.85
CA THR A 5 9.77 -28.07 -7.82
C THR A 5 10.10 -29.41 -7.18
N HIS A 6 9.62 -30.51 -7.77
CA HIS A 6 9.80 -31.86 -7.21
C HIS A 6 11.30 -32.20 -7.12
N GLY A 7 11.82 -32.32 -5.90
CA GLY A 7 13.22 -32.69 -5.62
C GLY A 7 14.09 -31.58 -5.03
N GLU A 8 13.64 -30.32 -5.01
CA GLU A 8 14.40 -29.16 -4.52
C GLU A 8 13.55 -28.24 -3.63
N GLY A 9 13.08 -28.73 -2.47
CA GLY A 9 12.53 -27.90 -1.39
C GLY A 9 11.42 -26.88 -1.76
N PHE A 10 11.21 -25.91 -0.87
CA PHE A 10 10.35 -24.74 -1.11
C PHE A 10 11.26 -23.54 -1.39
N HIS A 11 11.21 -22.99 -2.60
CA HIS A 11 11.88 -21.73 -2.91
C HIS A 11 10.86 -20.60 -2.80
N ALA A 12 11.06 -19.69 -1.85
CA ALA A 12 10.37 -18.40 -1.89
C ALA A 12 10.97 -17.62 -3.07
N PRO A 13 10.18 -17.30 -4.12
CA PRO A 13 10.68 -16.47 -5.22
C PRO A 13 11.22 -15.17 -4.64
N ARG A 14 12.49 -14.85 -4.93
CA ARG A 14 13.06 -13.56 -4.51
C ARG A 14 12.33 -12.46 -5.26
N MET A 15 11.75 -11.50 -4.53
CA MET A 15 11.08 -10.35 -5.12
C MET A 15 12.06 -9.59 -6.00
N THR A 16 11.71 -9.40 -7.28
CA THR A 16 12.51 -8.60 -8.22
C THR A 16 12.02 -7.16 -8.26
N GLU A 17 12.81 -6.28 -8.89
CA GLU A 17 12.44 -4.88 -9.11
C GLU A 17 11.15 -4.76 -9.94
N SER A 18 11.00 -5.63 -10.94
CA SER A 18 9.79 -5.69 -11.76
C SER A 18 8.59 -6.12 -10.92
N ASP A 19 8.74 -7.12 -10.05
CA ASP A 19 7.64 -7.59 -9.20
C ASP A 19 7.17 -6.49 -8.26
N LEU A 20 8.11 -5.76 -7.63
CA LEU A 20 7.79 -4.65 -6.73
C LEU A 20 7.03 -3.54 -7.48
N ARG A 21 7.50 -3.16 -8.67
CA ARG A 21 6.82 -2.15 -9.49
C ARG A 21 5.41 -2.58 -9.88
N SER A 22 5.24 -3.82 -10.34
CA SER A 22 3.92 -4.35 -10.71
C SER A 22 2.97 -4.42 -9.51
N MET A 23 3.47 -4.75 -8.32
CA MET A 23 2.66 -4.72 -7.09
C MET A 23 2.26 -3.31 -6.70
N LEU A 24 3.17 -2.33 -6.77
CA LEU A 24 2.88 -0.93 -6.52
C LEU A 24 1.84 -0.39 -7.51
N GLU A 25 2.01 -0.67 -8.81
CA GLU A 25 1.06 -0.25 -9.84
C GLU A 25 -0.34 -0.83 -9.60
N LEU A 26 -0.44 -2.14 -9.36
CA LEU A 26 -1.73 -2.77 -9.08
C LEU A 26 -2.35 -2.23 -7.80
N HIS A 27 -1.55 -2.04 -6.74
CA HIS A 27 -2.02 -1.46 -5.49
C HIS A 27 -2.59 -0.06 -5.69
N LEU A 28 -1.92 0.79 -6.46
CA LEU A 28 -2.42 2.12 -6.82
C LEU A 28 -3.75 2.04 -7.59
N VAL A 29 -3.84 1.19 -8.61
CA VAL A 29 -5.07 1.02 -9.41
C VAL A 29 -6.26 0.67 -8.52
N LEU A 30 -6.09 -0.28 -7.60
CA LEU A 30 -7.15 -0.70 -6.68
C LEU A 30 -7.50 0.41 -5.68
N MET A 31 -6.52 1.16 -5.18
CA MET A 31 -6.75 2.29 -4.29
C MET A 31 -7.54 3.41 -4.97
N LEU A 32 -7.22 3.72 -6.24
CA LEU A 32 -7.97 4.69 -7.03
C LEU A 32 -9.40 4.22 -7.32
N ALA A 33 -9.59 2.92 -7.57
CA ALA A 33 -10.91 2.33 -7.73
C ALA A 33 -11.74 2.41 -6.43
N ALA A 34 -11.13 2.11 -5.28
CA ALA A 34 -11.78 2.27 -3.97
C ALA A 34 -12.16 3.73 -3.69
N LEU A 35 -11.27 4.67 -4.04
CA LEU A 35 -11.53 6.09 -3.91
C LEU A 35 -12.65 6.56 -4.84
N ALA A 36 -12.79 6.00 -6.04
CA ALA A 36 -13.85 6.37 -7.00
C ALA A 36 -15.24 5.78 -6.64
N THR A 37 -15.28 4.67 -5.91
CA THR A 37 -16.51 3.89 -5.61
C THR A 37 -17.19 4.30 -4.32
N GLN A 38 -16.78 5.40 -3.69
CA GLN A 38 -17.29 5.81 -2.38
C GLN A 38 -18.81 5.84 -2.32
N VAL A 39 -19.37 4.99 -1.46
CA VAL A 39 -20.80 4.99 -1.14
C VAL A 39 -21.10 6.29 -0.38
N ARG A 40 -21.98 7.14 -0.94
CA ARG A 40 -22.44 8.36 -0.27
C ARG A 40 -23.07 7.98 1.08
N GLY A 41 -22.46 8.41 2.19
CA GLY A 41 -23.15 8.45 3.49
C GLY A 41 -22.44 7.83 4.69
N SER A 42 -21.28 7.18 4.55
CA SER A 42 -20.53 6.69 5.73
C SER A 42 -19.11 7.27 5.76
N ILE A 43 -18.91 8.27 6.61
CA ILE A 43 -17.59 8.59 7.13
C ILE A 43 -17.37 7.59 8.26
N THR A 44 -16.74 6.46 7.96
CA THR A 44 -16.16 5.66 9.04
C THR A 44 -14.87 6.39 9.42
N PRO A 45 -14.73 6.91 10.65
CA PRO A 45 -13.45 7.45 11.08
C PRO A 45 -12.38 6.37 10.85
N VAL A 46 -11.16 6.78 10.49
CA VAL A 46 -10.02 5.87 10.55
C VAL A 46 -10.00 5.34 11.98
N GLY A 47 -10.44 4.11 12.16
CA GLY A 47 -10.45 3.46 13.46
C GLY A 47 -9.03 3.48 13.99
N ARG A 48 -8.88 3.43 15.31
CA ARG A 48 -7.57 3.19 15.90
C ARG A 48 -6.94 2.00 15.14
N PRO A 49 -5.71 2.12 14.60
CA PRO A 49 -5.10 1.05 13.83
C PRO A 49 -5.24 -0.25 14.62
N ASP A 50 -5.65 -1.34 13.95
CA ASP A 50 -5.63 -2.66 14.58
C ASP A 50 -4.23 -2.84 15.18
N GLU A 51 -4.16 -3.32 16.43
CA GLU A 51 -2.89 -3.49 17.15
C GLU A 51 -1.96 -4.39 16.32
N GLY A 52 -1.02 -3.77 15.59
CA GLY A 52 -0.08 -4.46 14.70
C GLY A 52 -0.02 -3.97 13.25
N LEU A 53 -0.96 -3.15 12.78
CA LEU A 53 -0.85 -2.51 11.45
C LEU A 53 0.07 -1.30 11.51
N ASP A 54 0.91 -1.12 10.48
CA ASP A 54 1.55 0.19 10.27
C ASP A 54 0.51 1.24 9.84
N GLY A 55 0.83 2.52 10.00
CA GLY A 55 -0.11 3.60 9.75
C GLY A 55 -0.60 3.66 8.30
N PHE A 56 0.24 3.26 7.33
CA PHE A 56 -0.15 3.21 5.92
C PHE A 56 -1.15 2.08 5.67
N ASP A 57 -0.93 0.87 6.21
CA ASP A 57 -1.89 -0.24 6.09
C ASP A 57 -3.25 0.12 6.66
N ALA A 58 -3.25 0.71 7.87
CA ALA A 58 -4.49 1.12 8.51
C ALA A 58 -5.27 2.14 7.66
N LEU A 59 -4.57 3.12 7.09
CA LEU A 59 -5.17 4.12 6.22
C LEU A 59 -5.68 3.52 4.90
N PHE A 60 -4.88 2.70 4.23
CA PHE A 60 -5.27 2.10 2.95
C PHE A 60 -6.45 1.15 3.12
N LEU A 61 -6.49 0.38 4.21
CA LEU A 61 -7.62 -0.45 4.56
C LEU A 61 -8.88 0.38 4.85
N ALA A 62 -8.75 1.53 5.50
CA ALA A 62 -9.88 2.44 5.73
C ALA A 62 -10.43 3.01 4.41
N ILE A 63 -9.56 3.42 3.48
CA ILE A 63 -9.96 3.84 2.13
C ILE A 63 -10.67 2.70 1.40
N ALA A 64 -10.11 1.49 1.45
CA ALA A 64 -10.65 0.32 0.78
C ALA A 64 -12.04 -0.08 1.30
N ARG A 65 -12.22 -0.13 2.62
CA ARG A 65 -13.51 -0.47 3.26
C ARG A 65 -14.62 0.51 2.90
N ARG A 66 -14.29 1.79 2.63
CA ARG A 66 -15.26 2.82 2.21
C ARG A 66 -15.86 2.57 0.83
N SER A 67 -15.23 1.73 -0.01
CA SER A 67 -15.83 1.30 -1.28
C SER A 67 -17.09 0.44 -1.11
N GLY A 68 -17.29 -0.15 0.08
CA GLY A 68 -18.34 -1.13 0.32
C GLY A 68 -18.09 -2.49 -0.34
N ASN A 69 -16.94 -2.70 -0.99
CA ASN A 69 -16.57 -3.94 -1.65
C ASN A 69 -15.52 -4.71 -0.83
N ALA A 70 -15.95 -5.80 -0.20
CA ALA A 70 -15.10 -6.63 0.66
C ALA A 70 -13.97 -7.31 -0.11
N GLU A 71 -14.20 -7.73 -1.36
CA GLU A 71 -13.15 -8.35 -2.20
C GLU A 71 -12.09 -7.33 -2.60
N LEU A 72 -12.51 -6.10 -2.92
CA LEU A 72 -11.57 -5.01 -3.18
C LEU A 72 -10.69 -4.73 -1.95
N ALA A 73 -11.30 -4.69 -0.76
CA ALA A 73 -10.56 -4.51 0.49
C ALA A 73 -9.59 -5.68 0.79
N SER A 74 -10.01 -6.91 0.53
CA SER A 74 -9.15 -8.10 0.67
C SER A 74 -7.95 -8.06 -0.28
N CYS A 75 -8.17 -7.69 -1.55
CA CYS A 75 -7.09 -7.56 -2.53
C CYS A 75 -6.09 -6.45 -2.16
N ILE A 76 -6.58 -5.31 -1.68
CA ILE A 76 -5.72 -4.21 -1.22
C ILE A 76 -4.89 -4.65 -0.02
N ALA A 77 -5.52 -5.27 1.00
CA ALA A 77 -4.82 -5.78 2.17
C ALA A 77 -3.75 -6.82 1.80
N GLY A 78 -4.07 -7.80 0.96
CA GLY A 78 -3.12 -8.84 0.55
C GLY A 78 -1.95 -8.31 -0.28
N LEU A 79 -2.14 -7.22 -1.06
CA LEU A 79 -1.02 -6.52 -1.70
C LEU A 79 -0.24 -5.68 -0.70
N GLY A 80 -0.93 -5.04 0.25
CA GLY A 80 -0.33 -4.35 1.40
C GLY A 80 0.64 -5.26 2.14
N ASP A 81 0.20 -6.43 2.58
CA ASP A 81 1.02 -7.42 3.29
C ASP A 81 2.30 -7.77 2.51
N ARG A 82 2.20 -7.93 1.19
CA ARG A 82 3.35 -8.21 0.32
C ARG A 82 4.28 -7.01 0.18
N LEU A 83 3.73 -5.79 0.13
CA LEU A 83 4.48 -4.53 0.07
C LEU A 83 5.04 -4.11 1.43
N HIS A 84 4.60 -4.72 2.54
CA HIS A 84 5.06 -4.39 3.88
C HIS A 84 6.59 -4.57 4.00
N ILE A 85 7.16 -5.58 3.36
CA ILE A 85 8.62 -5.79 3.36
C ILE A 85 9.38 -4.63 2.72
N ALA A 86 8.80 -3.95 1.72
CA ALA A 86 9.38 -2.75 1.14
C ALA A 86 9.22 -1.56 2.10
N ARG A 87 8.05 -1.42 2.72
CA ARG A 87 7.77 -0.34 3.69
C ARG A 87 8.68 -0.35 4.90
N LEU A 88 9.17 -1.51 5.35
CA LEU A 88 10.18 -1.58 6.42
C LEU A 88 11.48 -0.85 6.06
N ALA A 89 11.80 -0.69 4.78
CA ALA A 89 12.98 0.03 4.29
C ALA A 89 12.68 1.50 3.90
N ASP A 90 11.43 1.96 4.01
CA ASP A 90 11.01 3.30 3.59
C ASP A 90 11.84 4.39 4.27
N THR A 91 12.03 4.30 5.59
CA THR A 91 12.77 5.34 6.35
C THR A 91 14.24 5.42 5.95
N GLU A 92 14.86 4.28 5.63
CA GLU A 92 16.27 4.22 5.27
C GLU A 92 16.52 4.68 3.83
N ILE A 93 15.57 4.42 2.92
CA ILE A 93 15.71 4.74 1.50
C ILE A 93 15.17 6.13 1.16
N LEU A 94 13.98 6.48 1.68
CA LEU A 94 13.27 7.72 1.33
C LEU A 94 13.38 8.82 2.39
N GLY A 95 13.83 8.49 3.60
CA GLY A 95 13.86 9.42 4.73
C GLY A 95 12.49 9.58 5.39
N ASP A 96 12.02 10.81 5.54
CA ASP A 96 10.82 11.12 6.33
C ASP A 96 9.52 10.69 5.64
N THR A 97 9.07 9.47 5.96
CA THR A 97 7.77 8.93 5.54
C THR A 97 6.65 9.20 6.53
N ALA A 98 6.96 9.74 7.72
CA ALA A 98 5.96 10.12 8.71
C ALA A 98 5.17 11.35 8.25
N ASP A 99 5.85 12.34 7.65
CA ASP A 99 5.20 13.49 7.03
C ASP A 99 4.27 13.09 5.87
N GLU A 100 4.68 12.12 5.06
CA GLU A 100 3.86 11.58 3.96
C GLU A 100 2.58 10.89 4.49
N LEU A 101 2.71 10.07 5.52
CA LEU A 101 1.57 9.45 6.19
C LEU A 101 0.64 10.51 6.79
N GLY A 102 1.18 11.48 7.52
CA GLY A 102 0.40 12.55 8.15
C GLY A 102 -0.37 13.39 7.12
N ALA A 103 0.22 13.69 5.97
CA ALA A 103 -0.46 14.39 4.88
C ALA A 103 -1.64 13.59 4.31
N LEU A 104 -1.44 12.27 4.12
CA LEU A 104 -2.47 11.35 3.65
C LEU A 104 -3.62 11.19 4.66
N GLU A 105 -3.31 11.03 5.95
CA GLU A 105 -4.31 10.95 7.03
C GLU A 105 -5.10 12.25 7.18
N ALA A 106 -4.42 13.40 7.11
CA ALA A 106 -5.04 14.72 7.18
C ALA A 106 -6.00 14.94 6.00
N ALA A 107 -5.57 14.65 4.77
CA ALA A 107 -6.42 14.75 3.59
C ALA A 107 -7.64 13.84 3.71
N TYR A 108 -7.44 12.57 4.10
CA TYR A 108 -8.55 11.63 4.23
C TYR A 108 -9.56 12.03 5.32
N SER A 109 -9.08 12.54 6.46
CA SER A 109 -9.92 12.90 7.62
C SER A 109 -10.68 14.22 7.46
N GLN A 110 -10.11 15.19 6.74
CA GLN A 110 -10.72 16.53 6.58
C GLN A 110 -11.78 16.60 5.48
N ASN A 111 -12.26 15.46 4.98
CA ASN A 111 -13.18 15.40 3.85
C ASN A 111 -12.58 16.08 2.60
N ALA A 112 -11.25 15.98 2.43
CA ALA A 112 -10.55 16.51 1.27
C ALA A 112 -11.17 15.97 -0.02
N THR A 113 -11.03 16.74 -1.08
CA THR A 113 -11.57 16.38 -2.38
C THR A 113 -10.84 15.14 -2.91
N HIS A 114 -11.56 14.30 -3.67
CA HIS A 114 -10.95 13.12 -4.30
C HIS A 114 -9.64 13.41 -5.08
N PRO A 115 -9.48 14.55 -5.78
CA PRO A 115 -8.22 14.91 -6.42
C PRO A 115 -7.01 15.02 -5.48
N GLU A 116 -7.18 15.54 -4.26
CA GLU A 116 -6.08 15.74 -3.31
C GLU A 116 -5.57 14.40 -2.80
N VAL A 117 -6.48 13.53 -2.34
CA VAL A 117 -6.13 12.16 -1.90
C VAL A 117 -5.53 11.37 -3.07
N ARG A 118 -6.07 11.51 -4.28
CA ARG A 118 -5.54 10.88 -5.49
C ARG A 118 -4.09 11.30 -5.78
N ALA A 119 -3.78 12.59 -5.66
CA ALA A 119 -2.42 13.09 -5.91
C ALA A 119 -1.42 12.53 -4.88
N LEU A 120 -1.81 12.46 -3.61
CA LEU A 120 -0.98 11.89 -2.56
C LEU A 120 -0.75 10.38 -2.73
N LEU A 121 -1.78 9.63 -3.13
CA LEU A 121 -1.63 8.21 -3.48
C LEU A 121 -0.66 8.03 -4.66
N LEU A 122 -0.83 8.81 -5.74
CA LEU A 122 0.11 8.76 -6.88
C LEU A 122 1.54 9.00 -6.42
N HIS A 123 1.77 10.04 -5.62
CA HIS A 123 3.09 10.39 -5.11
C HIS A 123 3.71 9.26 -4.27
N TYR A 124 2.94 8.69 -3.34
CA TYR A 124 3.37 7.57 -2.50
C TYR A 124 3.88 6.38 -3.35
N HIS A 125 3.12 6.01 -4.38
CA HIS A 125 3.45 4.86 -5.23
C HIS A 125 4.59 5.16 -6.21
N GLU A 126 4.62 6.36 -6.80
CA GLU A 126 5.65 6.78 -7.74
C GLU A 126 7.03 6.85 -7.10
N ARG A 127 7.14 7.44 -5.90
CA ARG A 127 8.40 7.50 -5.16
C ARG A 127 9.01 6.12 -4.96
N ARG A 128 8.21 5.18 -4.47
CA ARG A 128 8.65 3.79 -4.24
C ARG A 128 8.99 3.06 -5.53
N ALA A 129 8.26 3.32 -6.62
CA ALA A 129 8.52 2.72 -7.93
C ALA A 129 9.82 3.24 -8.58
N GLN A 130 10.15 4.52 -8.38
CA GLN A 130 11.40 5.13 -8.84
C GLN A 130 12.61 4.50 -8.14
N ASP A 131 12.52 4.31 -6.83
CA ASP A 131 13.61 3.72 -6.02
C ASP A 131 13.54 2.20 -5.91
N ALA A 132 12.69 1.52 -6.69
CA ALA A 132 12.46 0.07 -6.59
C ALA A 132 13.76 -0.76 -6.60
N ALA A 133 14.76 -0.37 -7.39
CA ALA A 133 16.06 -1.03 -7.41
C ALA A 133 16.80 -0.95 -6.07
N ALA A 134 16.69 0.19 -5.36
CA ALA A 134 17.26 0.38 -4.03
C ALA A 134 16.53 -0.49 -2.99
N TYR A 135 15.20 -0.57 -3.05
CA TYR A 135 14.42 -1.45 -2.18
C TYR A 135 14.83 -2.91 -2.32
N ILE A 136 14.95 -3.42 -3.55
CA ILE A 136 15.36 -4.83 -3.75
C ILE A 136 16.76 -5.08 -3.22
N ARG A 137 17.72 -4.18 -3.46
CA ARG A 137 19.07 -4.31 -2.88
C ARG A 137 19.03 -4.33 -1.36
N HIS A 138 18.20 -3.50 -0.74
CA HIS A 138 18.09 -3.43 0.71
C HIS A 138 17.47 -4.69 1.34
N ILE A 139 16.41 -5.22 0.74
CA ILE A 139 15.67 -6.39 1.25
C ILE A 139 16.45 -7.70 1.03
N THR A 140 17.33 -7.73 0.03
CA THR A 140 18.08 -8.93 -0.34
C THR A 140 19.54 -8.94 0.14
N ALA A 141 20.01 -7.84 0.74
CA ALA A 141 21.33 -7.72 1.36
C ALA A 141 21.36 -8.42 2.73
#